data_AF-A0A1V4YKK2-F1
#
_entry.id   AF-A0A1V4YKK2-F1
#
_cell.length_a   1.000
_cell.length_b   1.000
_cell.length_c   1.000
_cell.angle_alpha   90.00
_cell.angle_beta   90.00
_cell.angle_gamma   90.00
#
_symmetry.space_group_name_H-M   'P 1'
#
loop_
_entity.id
_entity.type
_entity.pdbx_description
1 polymer ?
#
loop_
_entity_poly.entity_id
_entity_poly.type
_entity_poly.pdbx_seq_one_letter_code
_entity_poly.pdbx_strand_id
1 'polypeptide(L)'
;MTAEVDGVGVTLLGREGLIDAVILKHNKMLEKYNFEFEELDTRFSSYSREIDNSKKRHEEMLERIDVLKEKRQQLYHQAENIMEKLIESGMEQKDVNTIHDSIAKARSLSSVIEEKAVVGSILSVLAVGQTSESKASIHSKIEEAVASHEELISISGLENSLREDQKLHEDELSKAKPRHSWLEKRIQSHKEALSYWESLKNTGEEVTAV
;
A
#
# COMPACT_ATOMS: atom_id res chain seq x y z
N MET A 1 51.01 41.53 -22.86
CA MET A 1 51.71 40.93 -24.01
C MET A 1 51.29 39.48 -24.09
N THR A 2 50.61 39.12 -25.18
CA THR A 2 50.13 37.77 -25.47
C THR A 2 51.26 36.99 -26.14
N ALA A 3 51.61 35.84 -25.58
CA ALA A 3 52.41 34.84 -26.27
C ALA A 3 51.44 33.74 -26.73
N GLU A 4 51.25 33.62 -28.03
CA GLU A 4 50.58 32.47 -28.65
C GLU A 4 51.59 31.32 -28.77
N VAL A 5 51.22 30.15 -28.24
CA VAL A 5 51.88 28.88 -28.53
C VAL A 5 50.81 27.95 -29.08
N ASP A 6 51.12 27.39 -30.25
CA ASP A 6 50.27 26.58 -31.11
C ASP A 6 49.98 25.18 -30.51
N GLY A 7 48.78 24.66 -30.74
CA GLY A 7 48.37 23.27 -30.44
C GLY A 7 47.56 23.06 -29.15
N VAL A 8 46.23 23.21 -29.26
CA VAL A 8 45.22 23.29 -28.18
C VAL A 8 45.33 24.62 -27.44
N GLY A 9 44.59 25.63 -27.92
CA GLY A 9 44.60 26.98 -27.34
C GLY A 9 44.27 26.95 -25.84
N VAL A 10 45.31 27.01 -25.01
CA VAL A 10 45.18 27.21 -23.57
C VAL A 10 45.05 28.71 -23.34
N THR A 11 43.83 29.19 -23.18
CA THR A 11 43.60 30.56 -22.74
C THR A 11 44.05 30.70 -21.29
N LEU A 12 45.19 31.36 -21.05
CA LEU A 12 45.62 31.69 -19.69
C LEU A 12 44.68 32.76 -19.11
N LEU A 13 43.81 32.34 -18.20
CA LEU A 13 42.93 33.24 -17.46
C LEU A 13 43.72 33.88 -16.30
N GLY A 14 43.50 35.19 -16.10
CA GLY A 14 43.94 35.87 -14.88
C GLY A 14 43.19 35.35 -13.65
N ARG A 15 43.64 35.73 -12.44
CA ARG A 15 43.05 35.27 -11.17
C ARG A 15 41.52 35.43 -11.12
N GLU A 16 41.01 36.58 -11.51
CA GLU A 16 39.56 36.87 -11.53
C GLU A 16 38.82 35.96 -12.52
N GLY A 17 39.34 35.83 -13.76
CA GLY A 17 38.76 34.93 -14.77
C GLY A 17 38.79 33.46 -14.35
N LEU A 18 39.79 33.03 -13.58
CA LEU A 18 39.84 31.68 -12.99
C LEU A 18 38.77 31.50 -11.91
N ILE A 19 38.59 32.47 -11.03
CA ILE A 19 37.55 32.44 -9.99
C ILE A 19 36.17 32.39 -10.63
N ASP A 20 35.90 33.24 -11.63
CA ASP A 20 34.63 33.26 -12.36
C ASP A 20 34.35 31.93 -13.08
N ALA A 21 35.36 31.34 -13.72
CA ALA A 21 35.23 30.04 -14.37
C ALA A 21 34.92 28.91 -13.37
N VAL A 22 35.51 28.96 -12.17
CA VAL A 22 35.24 28.00 -11.09
C VAL A 22 33.82 28.17 -10.54
N ILE A 23 33.39 29.42 -10.26
CA ILE A 23 32.02 29.74 -9.82
C ILE A 23 31.00 29.24 -10.85
N LEU A 24 31.20 29.55 -12.13
CA LEU A 24 30.34 29.09 -13.23
C LEU A 24 30.25 27.56 -13.27
N LYS A 25 31.37 26.87 -13.07
CA LYS A 25 31.40 25.40 -13.03
C LYS A 25 30.63 24.84 -11.84
N HIS A 26 30.77 25.42 -10.65
CA HIS A 26 30.01 25.00 -9.47
C HIS A 26 28.50 25.21 -9.67
N ASN A 27 28.10 26.36 -10.22
CA ASN A 27 26.69 26.65 -10.54
C ASN A 27 26.11 25.66 -11.55
N LYS A 28 26.82 25.36 -12.64
CA LYS A 28 26.38 24.37 -13.63
C LYS A 28 26.23 22.96 -13.05
N MET A 29 27.13 22.57 -12.15
CA MET A 29 27.02 21.28 -11.45
C MET A 29 25.84 21.25 -10.48
N LEU A 30 25.62 22.34 -9.74
CA LEU A 30 24.47 22.46 -8.83
C LEU A 30 23.15 22.38 -9.57
N GLU A 31 23.00 23.08 -10.69
CA GLU A 31 21.79 23.01 -11.52
C GLU A 31 21.48 21.56 -11.93
N LYS A 32 22.48 20.84 -12.45
CA LYS A 32 22.33 19.44 -12.85
C LYS A 32 21.97 18.54 -11.67
N TYR A 33 22.67 18.67 -10.54
CA TYR A 33 22.44 17.81 -9.38
C TYR A 33 21.11 18.11 -8.69
N ASN A 34 20.70 19.38 -8.59
CA ASN A 34 19.42 19.76 -8.02
C ASN A 34 18.27 19.22 -8.87
N PHE A 35 18.35 19.34 -10.20
CA PHE A 35 17.33 18.79 -11.10
C PHE A 35 17.16 17.27 -10.90
N GLU A 36 18.27 16.53 -10.90
CA GLU A 36 18.24 15.08 -10.67
C GLU A 36 17.73 14.72 -9.27
N PHE A 37 18.12 15.52 -8.25
CA PHE A 37 17.70 15.31 -6.88
C PHE A 37 16.21 15.54 -6.69
N GLU A 38 15.64 16.60 -7.24
CA GLU A 38 14.21 16.90 -7.17
C GLU A 38 13.36 15.81 -7.83
N GLU A 39 13.79 15.30 -9.00
CA GLU A 39 13.10 14.20 -9.66
C GLU A 39 13.13 12.93 -8.78
N LEU A 40 14.30 12.61 -8.21
CA LEU A 40 14.48 11.43 -7.38
C LEU A 40 13.72 11.55 -6.05
N ASP A 41 13.70 12.73 -5.45
CA ASP A 41 13.00 13.03 -4.19
C ASP A 41 11.48 12.95 -4.36
N THR A 42 10.96 13.42 -5.49
CA THR A 42 9.54 13.26 -5.85
C THR A 42 9.17 11.78 -5.97
N ARG A 43 10.00 10.99 -6.66
CA ARG A 43 9.80 9.52 -6.76
C ARG A 43 9.89 8.85 -5.40
N PHE A 44 10.86 9.24 -4.57
CA PHE A 44 11.06 8.71 -3.22
C PHE A 44 9.83 8.96 -2.34
N SER A 45 9.31 10.18 -2.35
CA SER A 45 8.09 10.57 -1.65
C SER A 45 6.88 9.79 -2.15
N SER A 46 6.76 9.59 -3.47
CA SER A 46 5.69 8.78 -4.05
C SER A 46 5.74 7.33 -3.60
N TYR A 47 6.90 6.67 -3.68
CA TYR A 47 7.03 5.28 -3.26
C TYR A 47 6.81 5.11 -1.75
N SER A 48 7.34 6.02 -0.92
CA SER A 48 7.08 6.00 0.52
C SER A 48 5.58 6.08 0.82
N ARG A 49 4.87 6.98 0.13
CA ARG A 49 3.42 7.11 0.28
C ARG A 49 2.67 5.85 -0.16
N GLU A 50 3.06 5.22 -1.27
CA GLU A 50 2.42 3.98 -1.72
C GLU A 50 2.68 2.80 -0.76
N ILE A 51 3.88 2.72 -0.17
CA ILE A 51 4.18 1.74 0.88
C ILE A 51 3.27 1.95 2.08
N ASP A 52 3.12 3.19 2.55
CA ASP A 52 2.26 3.51 3.70
C ASP A 52 0.78 3.25 3.40
N ASN A 53 0.33 3.59 2.19
CA ASN A 53 -1.02 3.26 1.72
C ASN A 53 -1.24 1.75 1.66
N SER A 54 -0.27 0.98 1.17
CA SER A 54 -0.36 -0.49 1.11
C SER A 54 -0.45 -1.10 2.50
N LYS A 55 0.38 -0.65 3.45
CA LYS A 55 0.31 -1.07 4.86
C LYS A 55 -1.06 -0.78 5.47
N LYS A 56 -1.60 0.42 5.24
CA LYS A 56 -2.92 0.80 5.72
C LYS A 56 -4.01 -0.10 5.14
N ARG A 57 -3.98 -0.34 3.82
CA ARG A 57 -4.93 -1.27 3.17
C ARG A 57 -4.80 -2.69 3.71
N HIS A 58 -3.59 -3.14 4.02
CA HIS A 58 -3.36 -4.46 4.60
C HIS A 58 -3.96 -4.55 6.02
N GLU A 59 -3.80 -3.51 6.84
CA GLU A 59 -4.44 -3.45 8.17
C GLU A 59 -5.97 -3.44 8.07
N GLU A 60 -6.55 -2.59 7.22
CA GLU A 60 -8.00 -2.55 6.94
C GLU A 60 -8.53 -3.91 6.45
N MET A 61 -7.73 -4.61 5.64
CA MET A 61 -8.04 -5.95 5.13
C MET A 61 -8.06 -6.99 6.25
N LEU A 62 -7.08 -6.99 7.16
CA LEU A 62 -7.04 -7.90 8.31
C LEU A 62 -8.22 -7.66 9.25
N GLU A 63 -8.54 -6.40 9.55
CA GLU A 63 -9.72 -6.05 10.33
C GLU A 63 -11.00 -6.56 9.67
N ARG A 64 -11.13 -6.39 8.34
CA ARG A 64 -12.29 -6.87 7.59
C ARG A 64 -12.41 -8.40 7.64
N ILE A 65 -11.30 -9.12 7.55
CA ILE A 65 -11.27 -10.58 7.68
C ILE A 65 -11.82 -11.02 9.03
N ASP A 66 -11.37 -10.38 10.13
CA ASP A 66 -11.82 -10.74 11.48
C ASP A 66 -13.30 -10.42 11.69
N VAL A 67 -13.77 -9.25 11.20
CA VAL A 67 -15.19 -8.90 11.21
C VAL A 67 -16.03 -9.91 10.44
N LEU A 68 -15.58 -10.37 9.27
CA LEU A 68 -16.31 -11.35 8.46
C LEU A 68 -16.37 -12.74 9.12
N LYS A 69 -15.27 -13.18 9.75
CA LYS A 69 -15.24 -14.43 10.52
C LYS A 69 -16.25 -14.40 11.66
N GLU A 70 -16.22 -13.32 12.45
CA GLU A 70 -17.15 -13.14 13.57
C GLU A 70 -18.60 -13.03 13.09
N LYS A 71 -18.85 -12.23 12.04
CA LYS A 71 -20.18 -12.09 11.42
C LYS A 71 -20.73 -13.45 10.99
N ARG A 72 -19.94 -14.26 10.27
CA ARG A 72 -20.34 -15.61 9.85
C ARG A 72 -20.72 -16.48 11.05
N GLN A 73 -19.90 -16.49 12.10
CA GLN A 73 -20.15 -17.26 13.32
C GLN A 73 -21.43 -16.82 14.03
N GLN A 74 -21.64 -15.51 14.18
CA GLN A 74 -22.82 -14.94 14.80
C GLN A 74 -24.10 -15.25 14.02
N LEU A 75 -24.05 -15.19 12.68
CA LEU A 75 -25.21 -15.50 11.84
C LEU A 75 -25.65 -16.96 12.00
N TYR A 76 -24.71 -17.91 12.04
CA TYR A 76 -25.03 -19.30 12.34
C TYR A 76 -25.59 -19.49 13.75
N HIS A 77 -24.99 -18.85 14.75
CA HIS A 77 -25.52 -18.91 16.12
C HIS A 77 -26.93 -18.33 16.24
N GLN A 78 -27.21 -17.21 15.58
CA GLN A 78 -28.53 -16.61 15.55
C GLN A 78 -29.54 -17.49 14.81
N ALA A 79 -29.13 -18.21 13.76
CA ALA A 79 -29.97 -19.20 13.10
C ALA A 79 -30.31 -20.37 14.05
N GLU A 80 -29.33 -20.91 14.78
CA GLU A 80 -29.52 -21.95 15.80
C GLU A 80 -30.54 -21.50 16.86
N ASN A 81 -30.41 -20.27 17.39
CA ASN A 81 -31.33 -19.76 18.43
C ASN A 81 -32.78 -19.58 17.95
N ILE A 82 -33.00 -19.38 16.64
CA ILE A 82 -34.36 -19.24 16.08
C ILE A 82 -34.98 -20.62 15.82
N MET A 83 -34.17 -21.68 15.72
CA MET A 83 -34.68 -23.02 15.44
C MET A 83 -35.63 -23.56 16.52
N GLU A 84 -35.46 -23.16 17.78
CA GLU A 84 -36.37 -23.55 18.86
C GLU A 84 -37.82 -23.15 18.53
N LYS A 85 -38.00 -22.01 17.84
CA LYS A 85 -39.30 -21.50 17.39
C LYS A 85 -39.86 -22.24 16.17
N LEU A 86 -39.07 -23.07 15.49
CA LEU A 86 -39.55 -23.86 14.36
C LEU A 86 -40.49 -24.98 14.81
N ILE A 87 -40.18 -25.61 15.95
CA ILE A 87 -41.02 -26.66 16.56
C ILE A 87 -42.38 -26.06 16.94
N GLU A 88 -42.36 -24.88 17.58
CA GLU A 88 -43.57 -24.13 17.93
C GLU A 88 -44.41 -23.77 16.70
N SER A 89 -43.76 -23.53 15.56
CA SER A 89 -44.42 -23.23 14.28
C SER A 89 -44.98 -24.45 13.54
N GLY A 90 -44.95 -25.64 14.16
CA GLY A 90 -45.53 -26.87 13.63
C GLY A 90 -44.62 -27.66 12.68
N MET A 91 -43.32 -27.39 12.69
CA MET A 91 -42.33 -28.14 11.91
C MET A 91 -41.98 -29.46 12.61
N GLU A 92 -41.77 -30.54 11.85
CA GLU A 92 -41.43 -31.83 12.42
C GLU A 92 -40.07 -31.80 13.12
N GLN A 93 -39.98 -32.41 14.30
CA GLN A 93 -38.74 -32.47 15.09
C GLN A 93 -37.57 -33.06 14.29
N LYS A 94 -37.84 -34.03 13.41
CA LYS A 94 -36.83 -34.65 12.54
C LYS A 94 -36.19 -33.62 11.59
N ASP A 95 -37.01 -32.76 11.00
CA ASP A 95 -36.55 -31.74 10.06
C ASP A 95 -35.77 -30.65 10.80
N VAL A 96 -36.24 -30.26 11.98
CA VAL A 96 -35.50 -29.34 12.87
C VAL A 96 -34.13 -29.95 13.22
N ASN A 97 -34.05 -31.20 13.67
CA ASN A 97 -32.75 -31.83 13.95
C ASN A 97 -31.84 -31.89 12.71
N THR A 98 -32.41 -32.17 11.54
CA THR A 98 -31.66 -32.20 10.27
C THR A 98 -31.06 -30.83 9.93
N ILE A 99 -31.82 -29.75 10.13
CA ILE A 99 -31.32 -28.38 9.95
C ILE A 99 -30.20 -28.09 10.96
N HIS A 100 -30.35 -28.51 12.20
CA HIS A 100 -29.40 -28.24 13.28
C HIS A 100 -28.04 -28.86 12.95
N ASP A 101 -28.04 -30.14 12.60
CA ASP A 101 -26.82 -30.87 12.24
C ASP A 101 -26.17 -30.29 10.98
N SER A 102 -27.00 -29.85 10.03
CA SER A 102 -26.52 -29.20 8.80
C SER A 102 -25.92 -27.82 9.07
N ILE A 103 -26.48 -27.01 9.98
CA ILE A 103 -25.90 -25.73 10.40
C ILE A 103 -24.56 -25.96 11.10
N ALA A 104 -24.50 -26.90 12.04
CA ALA A 104 -23.27 -27.25 12.74
C ALA A 104 -22.17 -27.70 11.75
N LYS A 105 -22.55 -28.49 10.75
CA LYS A 105 -21.66 -28.88 9.64
C LYS A 105 -21.22 -27.66 8.83
N ALA A 106 -22.16 -26.86 8.31
CA ALA A 106 -21.88 -25.70 7.47
C ALA A 106 -20.90 -24.74 8.14
N ARG A 107 -21.11 -24.43 9.42
CA ARG A 107 -20.24 -23.56 10.23
C ARG A 107 -18.79 -24.04 10.30
N SER A 108 -18.58 -25.36 10.33
CA SER A 108 -17.24 -25.96 10.41
C SER A 108 -16.50 -26.05 9.07
N LEU A 109 -17.19 -25.83 7.95
CA LEU A 109 -16.59 -25.94 6.62
C LEU A 109 -15.71 -24.73 6.30
N SER A 110 -14.54 -25.01 5.73
CA SER A 110 -13.61 -24.02 5.17
C SER A 110 -13.83 -23.76 3.68
N SER A 111 -14.55 -24.64 2.98
CA SER A 111 -14.88 -24.50 1.56
C SER A 111 -16.27 -23.89 1.39
N VAL A 112 -16.34 -22.72 0.75
CA VAL A 112 -17.62 -22.07 0.37
C VAL A 112 -18.47 -22.96 -0.51
N ILE A 113 -17.87 -23.76 -1.40
CA ILE A 113 -18.63 -24.63 -2.31
C ILE A 113 -19.36 -25.73 -1.52
N GLU A 114 -18.66 -26.35 -0.57
CA GLU A 114 -19.25 -27.37 0.29
C GLU A 114 -20.28 -26.77 1.25
N GLU A 115 -20.01 -25.59 1.80
CA GLU A 115 -20.95 -24.84 2.63
C GLU A 115 -22.24 -24.53 1.87
N LYS A 116 -22.15 -24.01 0.64
CA LYS A 116 -23.30 -23.78 -0.23
C LYS A 116 -24.13 -25.03 -0.49
N ALA A 117 -23.48 -26.18 -0.68
CA ALA A 117 -24.19 -27.44 -0.88
C ALA A 117 -24.99 -27.86 0.36
N VAL A 118 -24.39 -27.72 1.55
CA VAL A 118 -25.07 -27.98 2.83
C VAL A 118 -26.19 -26.98 3.06
N VAL A 119 -25.94 -25.70 2.83
CA VAL A 119 -26.96 -24.65 2.93
C VAL A 119 -28.11 -24.89 1.97
N GLY A 120 -27.85 -25.30 0.73
CA GLY A 120 -28.90 -25.66 -0.23
C GLY A 120 -29.84 -26.76 0.29
N SER A 121 -29.32 -27.70 1.06
CA SER A 121 -30.13 -28.73 1.73
C SER A 121 -30.98 -28.13 2.85
N ILE A 122 -30.44 -27.22 3.65
CA ILE A 122 -31.19 -26.50 4.70
C ILE A 122 -32.34 -25.70 4.08
N LEU A 123 -32.06 -24.93 3.04
CA LEU A 123 -33.06 -24.10 2.36
C LEU A 123 -34.18 -24.95 1.75
N SER A 124 -33.82 -26.13 1.21
CA SER A 124 -34.81 -27.09 0.68
C SER A 124 -35.76 -27.59 1.77
N VAL A 125 -35.26 -27.87 2.97
CA VAL A 125 -36.09 -28.29 4.11
C VAL A 125 -36.97 -27.14 4.60
N LEU A 126 -36.41 -25.92 4.71
CA LEU A 126 -37.17 -24.73 5.12
C LEU A 126 -38.29 -24.35 4.15
N ALA A 127 -38.13 -24.64 2.85
CA ALA A 127 -39.12 -24.38 1.82
C ALA A 127 -40.36 -25.29 1.89
N VAL A 128 -40.30 -26.40 2.64
CA VAL A 128 -41.42 -27.32 2.79
C VAL A 128 -42.49 -26.69 3.71
N GLY A 129 -43.75 -26.75 3.27
CA GLY A 129 -44.90 -26.24 4.01
C GLY A 129 -45.05 -24.72 3.93
N GLN A 130 -45.81 -24.13 4.86
CA GLN A 130 -46.04 -22.70 4.86
C GLN A 130 -44.82 -21.93 5.39
N THR A 131 -44.50 -20.81 4.75
CA THR A 131 -43.44 -19.90 5.20
C THR A 131 -43.87 -19.21 6.49
N SER A 132 -43.06 -19.35 7.54
CA SER A 132 -43.19 -18.61 8.79
C SER A 132 -42.08 -17.55 8.89
N GLU A 133 -42.28 -16.56 9.76
CA GLU A 133 -41.26 -15.55 10.05
C GLU A 133 -39.94 -16.19 10.51
N SER A 134 -40.01 -17.22 11.37
CA SER A 134 -38.85 -17.98 11.82
C SER A 134 -38.10 -18.64 10.66
N LYS A 135 -38.81 -19.27 9.71
CA LYS A 135 -38.20 -19.89 8.51
C LYS A 135 -37.51 -18.84 7.63
N ALA A 136 -38.19 -17.72 7.38
CA ALA A 136 -37.63 -16.62 6.59
C ALA A 136 -36.40 -16.00 7.27
N SER A 137 -36.41 -15.85 8.59
CA SER A 137 -35.27 -15.33 9.33
C SER A 137 -34.07 -16.27 9.31
N ILE A 138 -34.28 -17.59 9.47
CA ILE A 138 -33.21 -18.59 9.38
C ILE A 138 -32.61 -18.61 7.97
N HIS A 139 -33.47 -18.61 6.94
CA HIS A 139 -33.06 -18.54 5.54
C HIS A 139 -32.11 -17.36 5.29
N SER A 140 -32.56 -16.15 5.64
CA SER A 140 -31.78 -14.91 5.45
C SER A 140 -30.43 -14.95 6.18
N LYS A 141 -30.39 -15.44 7.43
CA LYS A 141 -29.15 -15.50 8.21
C LYS A 141 -28.13 -16.47 7.62
N ILE A 142 -28.58 -17.64 7.17
CA ILE A 142 -27.69 -18.66 6.61
C ILE A 142 -27.16 -18.22 5.24
N GLU A 143 -27.99 -17.58 4.41
CA GLU A 143 -27.52 -16.98 3.15
C GLU A 143 -26.51 -15.86 3.39
N GLU A 144 -26.76 -14.98 4.37
CA GLU A 144 -25.83 -13.91 4.72
C GLU A 144 -24.50 -14.46 5.29
N ALA A 145 -24.54 -15.62 5.98
CA ALA A 145 -23.34 -16.29 6.47
C ALA A 145 -22.46 -16.79 5.31
N VAL A 146 -23.09 -17.40 4.29
CA VAL A 146 -22.41 -17.82 3.05
C VAL A 146 -21.83 -16.61 2.30
N ALA A 147 -22.61 -15.54 2.15
CA ALA A 147 -22.13 -14.32 1.50
C ALA A 147 -20.92 -13.71 2.24
N SER A 148 -20.92 -13.76 3.57
CA SER A 148 -19.77 -13.32 4.38
C SER A 148 -18.53 -14.19 4.16
N HIS A 149 -18.72 -15.50 3.95
CA HIS A 149 -17.62 -16.43 3.64
C HIS A 149 -17.07 -16.22 2.22
N GLU A 150 -17.93 -15.96 1.24
CA GLU A 150 -17.54 -15.59 -0.12
C GLU A 150 -16.68 -14.33 -0.15
N GLU A 151 -17.11 -13.30 0.58
CA GLU A 151 -16.35 -12.06 0.73
C GLU A 151 -14.98 -12.34 1.38
N LEU A 152 -14.94 -13.16 2.43
CA LEU A 152 -13.70 -13.54 3.11
C LEU A 152 -12.70 -14.21 2.16
N ILE A 153 -13.13 -15.18 1.35
CA ILE A 153 -12.25 -15.85 0.37
C ILE A 153 -11.75 -14.84 -0.68
N SER A 154 -12.64 -13.97 -1.16
CA SER A 154 -12.30 -12.95 -2.15
C SER A 154 -11.22 -11.99 -1.63
N ILE A 155 -11.35 -11.58 -0.36
CA ILE A 155 -10.40 -10.67 0.29
C ILE A 155 -9.05 -11.38 0.54
N SER A 156 -9.07 -12.62 1.02
CA SER A 156 -7.83 -13.38 1.24
C SER A 156 -7.03 -13.57 -0.05
N GLY A 157 -7.68 -13.64 -1.21
CA GLY A 157 -7.01 -13.68 -2.52
C GLY A 157 -6.21 -12.42 -2.88
N LEU A 158 -6.54 -11.26 -2.30
CA LEU A 158 -5.90 -9.98 -2.57
C LEU A 158 -4.63 -9.74 -1.72
N GLU A 159 -4.40 -10.56 -0.69
CA GLU A 159 -3.27 -10.40 0.22
C GLU A 159 -1.93 -10.51 -0.52
N ASN A 160 -1.82 -11.47 -1.43
CA ASN A 160 -0.58 -11.71 -2.17
C ASN A 160 -0.23 -10.53 -3.08
N SER A 161 -1.22 -9.94 -3.77
CA SER A 161 -0.96 -8.79 -4.65
C SER A 161 -0.53 -7.56 -3.86
N LEU A 162 -1.17 -7.28 -2.70
CA LEU A 162 -0.76 -6.18 -1.83
C LEU A 162 0.69 -6.33 -1.34
N ARG A 163 1.06 -7.55 -0.95
CA ARG A 163 2.42 -7.88 -0.51
C ARG A 163 3.44 -7.75 -1.64
N GLU A 164 3.10 -8.19 -2.85
CA GLU A 164 3.95 -8.05 -4.02
C GLU A 164 4.16 -6.58 -4.39
N ASP A 165 3.09 -5.78 -4.45
CA ASP A 165 3.14 -4.35 -4.74
C ASP A 165 3.98 -3.59 -3.70
N GLN A 166 3.80 -3.88 -2.40
CA GLN A 166 4.60 -3.27 -1.34
C GLN A 166 6.08 -3.59 -1.53
N LYS A 167 6.42 -4.86 -1.81
CA LYS A 167 7.81 -5.29 -2.02
C LYS A 167 8.43 -4.58 -3.24
N LEU A 168 7.67 -4.43 -4.33
CA LEU A 168 8.15 -3.71 -5.52
C LEU A 168 8.50 -2.27 -5.18
N HIS A 169 7.66 -1.56 -4.43
CA HIS A 169 7.94 -0.20 -4.01
C HIS A 169 9.12 -0.09 -3.03
N GLU A 170 9.25 -1.04 -2.10
CA GLU A 170 10.41 -1.12 -1.19
C GLU A 170 11.71 -1.36 -1.96
N ASP A 171 11.69 -2.25 -2.95
CA ASP A 171 12.84 -2.56 -3.81
C ASP A 171 13.26 -1.31 -4.60
N GLU A 172 12.32 -0.60 -5.23
CA GLU A 172 12.61 0.63 -5.97
C GLU A 172 13.16 1.74 -5.06
N LEU A 173 12.60 1.90 -3.86
CA LEU A 173 13.08 2.86 -2.86
C LEU A 173 14.50 2.50 -2.39
N SER A 174 14.79 1.22 -2.19
CA SER A 174 16.12 0.73 -1.81
C SER A 174 17.18 1.00 -2.89
N LYS A 175 16.82 0.88 -4.18
CA LYS A 175 17.70 1.17 -5.32
C LYS A 175 17.95 2.67 -5.47
N ALA A 176 16.96 3.51 -5.20
CA ALA A 176 17.05 4.97 -5.32
C ALA A 176 17.87 5.61 -4.18
N LYS A 177 17.80 5.05 -2.97
CA LYS A 177 18.37 5.62 -1.74
C LYS A 177 19.87 5.97 -1.82
N PRO A 178 20.77 5.12 -2.37
CA PRO A 178 22.19 5.47 -2.47
C PRO A 178 22.44 6.69 -3.35
N ARG A 179 21.72 6.82 -4.48
CA ARG A 179 21.87 7.94 -5.40
C ARG A 179 21.34 9.23 -4.81
N HIS A 180 20.19 9.15 -4.13
CA HIS A 180 19.59 10.28 -3.41
C HIS A 180 20.53 10.84 -2.34
N SER A 181 21.06 9.98 -1.46
CA SER A 181 22.01 10.40 -0.42
C SER A 181 23.34 10.93 -1.00
N TRP A 182 23.81 10.37 -2.12
CA TRP A 182 25.00 10.88 -2.80
C TRP A 182 24.77 12.29 -3.36
N LEU A 183 23.63 12.52 -4.02
CA LEU A 183 23.25 13.82 -4.58
C LEU A 183 23.12 14.87 -3.48
N GLU A 184 22.44 14.55 -2.37
CA GLU A 184 22.29 15.44 -1.21
C GLU A 184 23.65 15.94 -0.70
N LYS A 185 24.56 15.00 -0.41
CA LYS A 185 25.92 15.33 0.05
C LYS A 185 26.70 16.12 -1.00
N ARG A 186 26.53 15.78 -2.28
CA ARG A 186 27.26 16.43 -3.37
C ARG A 186 26.79 17.86 -3.59
N ILE A 187 25.49 18.10 -3.56
CA ILE A 187 24.89 19.43 -3.62
C ILE A 187 25.41 20.27 -2.46
N GLN A 188 25.39 19.74 -1.24
CA GLN A 188 25.90 20.45 -0.07
C GLN A 188 27.37 20.84 -0.22
N SER A 189 28.23 19.90 -0.62
CA SER A 189 29.65 20.16 -0.88
C SER A 189 29.86 21.23 -1.98
N HIS A 190 29.05 21.23 -3.03
CA HIS A 190 29.14 22.25 -4.08
C HIS A 190 28.66 23.62 -3.60
N LYS A 191 27.64 23.70 -2.74
CA LYS A 191 27.19 24.96 -2.12
C LYS A 191 28.27 25.57 -1.21
N GLU A 192 28.92 24.74 -0.41
CA GLU A 192 30.03 25.18 0.46
C GLU A 192 31.21 25.70 -0.36
N ALA A 193 31.60 24.97 -1.42
CA ALA A 193 32.68 25.41 -2.31
C ALA A 193 32.31 26.72 -3.03
N LEU A 194 31.06 26.84 -3.51
CA LEU A 194 30.58 28.06 -4.16
C LEU A 194 30.68 29.27 -3.21
N SER A 195 30.20 29.13 -1.98
CA SER A 195 30.29 30.18 -0.95
C SER A 195 31.74 30.60 -0.66
N TYR A 196 32.67 29.64 -0.61
CA TYR A 196 34.10 29.93 -0.50
C TYR A 196 34.62 30.77 -1.68
N TRP A 197 34.35 30.35 -2.93
CA TRP A 197 34.84 31.06 -4.11
C TRP A 197 34.22 32.44 -4.29
N GLU A 198 32.93 32.59 -3.96
CA GLU A 198 32.24 33.88 -3.94
C GLU A 198 32.86 34.82 -2.90
N SER A 199 33.18 34.30 -1.70
CA SER A 199 33.87 35.10 -0.68
C SER A 199 35.24 35.58 -1.17
N LEU A 200 36.01 34.71 -1.83
CA LEU A 200 37.34 35.02 -2.36
C LEU A 200 37.32 36.04 -3.51
N LYS A 201 36.23 36.07 -4.27
CA LYS A 201 35.95 37.09 -5.29
C LYS A 201 35.74 38.45 -4.63
N ASN A 202 34.86 38.51 -3.63
CA ASN A 202 34.51 39.74 -2.92
C ASN A 202 35.70 40.34 -2.16
N THR A 203 36.57 39.52 -1.56
CA THR A 203 37.79 40.00 -0.88
C THR A 203 38.85 40.52 -1.86
N GLY A 204 38.80 40.12 -3.14
CA GLY A 204 39.68 40.66 -4.19
C GLY A 204 39.28 42.05 -4.66
N GLU A 205 37.99 42.38 -4.64
CA GLU A 205 37.44 43.67 -5.06
C GLU A 205 37.68 44.79 -4.00
N GLU A 206 37.77 44.45 -2.71
CA GLU A 206 38.09 45.44 -1.65
C GLU A 206 39.55 45.93 -1.69
N VAL A 207 40.48 45.14 -2.24
CA VAL A 207 41.93 45.47 -2.25
C VAL A 207 42.34 46.31 -3.47
N THR A 208 41.53 46.33 -4.54
CA THR A 208 41.78 47.09 -5.77
C THR A 208 41.06 48.45 -5.81
N ALA A 209 40.22 48.77 -4.81
CA ALA A 209 39.42 49.99 -4.73
C ALA A 209 40.04 51.12 -3.85
N VAL A 210 41.36 51.09 -3.61
CA VAL A 210 42.11 52.12 -2.84
C VAL A 210 43.17 52.79 -3.70
#